data_AF-A0A353M202-F1
#
_entry.id   AF-A0A353M202-F1
#
_cell.length_a   1.000
_cell.length_b   1.000
_cell.length_c   1.000
_cell.angle_alpha   90.00
_cell.angle_beta   90.00
_cell.angle_gamma   90.00
#
_symmetry.space_group_name_H-M   'P 1'
#
loop_
_entity.id
_entity.type
_entity.pdbx_description
1 polymer ?
#
loop_
_entity_poly.entity_id
_entity_poly.type
_entity_poly.pdbx_seq_one_letter_code
_entity_poly.pdbx_strand_id
1 'polypeptide(L)'
;EIDTIGKKRGGGGFSGNDEREQTLNQLLTEMDGFDGRKGVVLLAATNRPESLDPALLRPGRFDRRIPVELPDLGGRTAILKVHGAKVNMEADVDFEAIARATAGSSGADLANIINEAALRAVRMGRQRVKQEDLEESVEVVIAGYQRKNAVISPKEKE
;
A
#
# COMPACT_ATOMS: atom_id res chain seq x y z
N GLU A 1 8.42 -2.55 -8.93
CA GLU A 1 7.47 -3.67 -8.91
C GLU A 1 7.88 -4.67 -9.99
N ILE A 2 7.82 -5.98 -9.73
CA ILE A 2 8.36 -6.99 -10.66
C ILE A 2 7.40 -7.35 -11.80
N ASP A 3 6.12 -7.01 -11.69
CA ASP A 3 5.08 -7.25 -12.69
C ASP A 3 5.36 -6.60 -14.07
N THR A 4 6.10 -5.49 -14.09
CA THR A 4 6.52 -4.81 -15.32
C THR A 4 7.47 -5.67 -16.17
N ILE A 5 8.34 -6.47 -15.55
CA ILE A 5 9.32 -7.32 -16.26
C ILE A 5 8.96 -8.82 -16.21
N GLY A 6 8.23 -9.24 -15.19
CA GLY A 6 7.99 -10.64 -14.86
C GLY A 6 6.67 -11.24 -15.34
N LYS A 7 5.89 -10.55 -16.18
CA LYS A 7 4.60 -11.09 -16.66
C LYS A 7 4.80 -12.28 -17.60
N LYS A 8 3.85 -13.20 -17.59
CA LYS A 8 3.76 -14.33 -18.52
C LYS A 8 3.90 -13.88 -19.98
N ARG A 9 4.61 -14.71 -20.75
CA ARG A 9 4.78 -14.58 -22.20
C ARG A 9 3.41 -14.61 -22.89
N GLY A 10 3.16 -13.65 -23.78
CA GLY A 10 1.95 -13.58 -24.57
C GLY A 10 2.10 -14.40 -25.85
N GLY A 11 1.28 -15.45 -26.02
CA GLY A 11 1.21 -16.19 -27.28
C GLY A 11 0.48 -15.38 -28.35
N GLY A 12 1.19 -14.56 -29.11
CA GLY A 12 0.70 -13.95 -30.36
C GLY A 12 0.80 -12.43 -30.42
N GLY A 13 1.62 -11.93 -31.34
CA GLY A 13 1.67 -10.53 -31.75
C GLY A 13 3.09 -10.03 -31.98
N PHE A 14 3.51 -9.99 -33.24
CA PHE A 14 4.83 -9.54 -33.72
C PHE A 14 5.25 -8.17 -33.15
N SER A 15 6.51 -8.09 -32.68
CA SER A 15 7.37 -6.90 -32.55
C SER A 15 7.39 -6.08 -31.25
N GLY A 16 6.62 -6.40 -30.20
CA GLY A 16 6.57 -5.56 -28.97
C GLY A 16 7.12 -6.18 -27.68
N ASN A 17 7.30 -7.50 -27.62
CA ASN A 17 7.50 -8.21 -26.36
C ASN A 17 8.92 -8.81 -26.18
N ASP A 18 9.77 -8.73 -27.21
CA ASP A 18 11.07 -9.42 -27.24
C ASP A 18 12.09 -8.85 -26.24
N GLU A 19 12.20 -7.52 -26.11
CA GLU A 19 13.14 -6.89 -25.16
C GLU A 19 12.81 -7.23 -23.70
N ARG A 20 11.51 -7.28 -23.39
CA ARG A 20 11.01 -7.64 -22.08
C ARG A 20 11.31 -9.11 -21.77
N GLU A 21 11.06 -10.00 -22.72
CA GLU A 21 11.34 -11.43 -22.57
C GLU A 21 12.85 -11.69 -22.45
N GLN A 22 13.68 -10.98 -23.21
CA GLN A 22 15.13 -11.05 -23.07
C GLN A 22 15.58 -10.57 -21.69
N THR A 23 15.03 -9.46 -21.21
CA THR A 23 15.31 -8.94 -19.86
C THR A 23 14.91 -9.94 -18.78
N LEU A 24 13.76 -10.60 -18.93
CA LEU A 24 13.30 -11.64 -18.02
C LEU A 24 14.24 -12.85 -18.03
N ASN A 25 14.64 -13.34 -19.22
CA ASN A 25 15.53 -14.48 -19.33
C ASN A 25 16.92 -14.18 -18.74
N GLN A 26 17.44 -12.96 -18.92
CA GLN A 26 18.69 -12.55 -18.29
C GLN A 26 18.54 -12.58 -16.77
N LEU A 27 17.47 -12.01 -16.22
CA LEU A 27 17.20 -12.04 -14.79
C LEU A 27 17.16 -13.48 -14.25
N LEU A 28 16.46 -14.39 -14.94
CA LEU A 28 16.41 -15.81 -14.55
C LEU A 28 17.78 -16.48 -14.57
N THR A 29 18.62 -16.15 -15.55
CA THR A 29 19.98 -16.70 -15.69
C THR A 29 20.88 -16.19 -14.56
N GLU A 30 20.79 -14.91 -14.21
CA GLU A 30 21.51 -14.36 -13.07
C GLU A 30 21.06 -15.00 -11.75
N MET A 31 19.75 -15.20 -11.57
CA MET A 31 19.19 -15.85 -10.37
C MET A 31 19.72 -17.29 -10.19
N ASP A 32 19.80 -18.06 -11.27
CA ASP A 32 20.35 -19.43 -11.24
C ASP A 32 21.89 -19.46 -11.12
N GLY A 33 22.56 -18.37 -11.51
CA GLY A 33 24.02 -18.22 -11.49
C GLY A 33 24.62 -17.91 -10.12
N PHE A 34 23.81 -17.58 -9.11
CA PHE A 34 24.27 -17.41 -7.74
C PHE A 34 24.41 -18.76 -7.04
N ASP A 35 25.64 -19.30 -6.97
CA ASP A 35 25.96 -20.41 -6.08
C ASP A 35 25.71 -19.96 -4.62
N GLY A 36 25.09 -20.82 -3.79
CA GLY A 36 24.60 -20.52 -2.43
C GLY A 36 25.67 -20.08 -1.41
N ARG A 37 26.92 -19.92 -1.85
CA ARG A 37 28.06 -19.37 -1.12
C ARG A 37 28.05 -17.83 -1.09
N LYS A 38 27.40 -17.19 -2.05
CA LYS A 38 27.22 -15.73 -2.08
C LYS A 38 26.01 -15.40 -1.22
N GLY A 39 26.20 -14.81 -0.04
CA GLY A 39 25.14 -14.40 0.89
C GLY A 39 24.28 -13.25 0.36
N VAL A 40 23.66 -13.43 -0.81
CA VAL A 40 22.78 -12.46 -1.47
C VAL A 40 21.34 -12.91 -1.27
N VAL A 41 20.49 -12.00 -0.78
CA VAL A 41 19.06 -12.24 -0.61
C VAL A 41 18.32 -11.36 -1.62
N LEU A 42 17.49 -11.98 -2.46
CA LEU A 42 16.67 -11.27 -3.44
C LEU A 42 15.24 -11.10 -2.92
N LEU A 43 14.78 -9.85 -2.87
CA LEU A 43 13.42 -9.48 -2.47
C LEU A 43 12.71 -8.80 -3.65
N ALA A 44 11.44 -9.16 -3.87
CA ALA A 44 10.59 -8.54 -4.88
C ALA A 44 9.15 -8.40 -4.36
N ALA A 45 8.43 -7.42 -4.90
CA ALA A 45 7.03 -7.16 -4.59
C ALA A 45 6.19 -7.06 -5.87
N THR A 46 4.97 -7.58 -5.82
CA THR A 46 3.98 -7.51 -6.91
C THR A 46 2.57 -7.41 -6.34
N ASN A 47 1.72 -6.64 -7.02
CA ASN A 47 0.27 -6.60 -6.76
C ASN A 47 -0.49 -7.63 -7.60
N ARG A 48 0.18 -8.32 -8.52
CA ARG A 48 -0.41 -9.25 -9.51
C ARG A 48 0.37 -10.57 -9.57
N PRO A 49 0.41 -11.35 -8.48
CA PRO A 49 1.19 -12.60 -8.44
C PRO A 49 0.77 -13.62 -9.51
N GLU A 50 -0.50 -13.64 -9.90
CA GLU A 50 -1.07 -14.50 -10.94
C GLU A 50 -0.56 -14.20 -12.35
N SER A 51 -0.13 -12.96 -12.57
CA SER A 51 0.39 -12.48 -13.84
C SER A 51 1.85 -12.89 -14.07
N LEU A 52 2.56 -13.31 -13.01
CA LEU A 52 3.98 -13.65 -13.09
C LEU A 52 4.26 -14.92 -13.90
N ASP A 53 5.38 -14.92 -14.62
CA ASP A 53 5.93 -16.09 -15.30
C ASP A 53 6.21 -17.20 -14.25
N PRO A 54 5.66 -18.42 -14.42
CA PRO A 54 5.90 -19.53 -13.50
C PRO A 54 7.38 -19.86 -13.29
N ALA A 55 8.25 -19.50 -14.24
CA ALA A 55 9.69 -19.66 -14.12
C ALA A 55 10.26 -18.87 -12.93
N LEU A 56 9.73 -17.68 -12.61
CA LEU A 56 10.18 -16.88 -11.48
C LEU A 56 9.89 -17.53 -10.12
N LEU A 57 8.87 -18.39 -10.06
CA LEU A 57 8.35 -19.00 -8.84
C LEU A 57 8.93 -20.40 -8.55
N ARG A 58 9.92 -20.84 -9.33
CA ARG A 58 10.56 -22.15 -9.13
C ARG A 58 11.53 -22.12 -7.95
N PRO A 59 11.79 -23.27 -7.28
CA PRO A 59 12.81 -23.37 -6.25
C PRO A 59 14.17 -22.82 -6.71
N GLY A 60 14.87 -22.09 -5.85
CA GLY A 60 16.13 -21.40 -6.16
C GLY A 60 15.97 -19.98 -6.72
N ARG A 61 14.74 -19.54 -6.99
CA ARG A 61 14.40 -18.18 -7.46
C ARG A 61 13.57 -17.45 -6.40
N PHE A 62 12.33 -17.06 -6.70
CA PHE A 62 11.38 -16.59 -5.68
C PHE A 62 10.64 -17.77 -5.07
N ASP A 63 11.35 -18.55 -4.27
CA ASP A 63 10.85 -19.77 -3.61
C ASP A 63 9.92 -19.45 -2.42
N ARG A 64 10.16 -18.36 -1.69
CA ARG A 64 9.32 -17.89 -0.58
C ARG A 64 8.33 -16.83 -1.03
N ARG A 65 7.05 -17.08 -0.74
CA ARG A 65 5.95 -16.14 -0.98
C ARG A 65 5.36 -15.71 0.34
N ILE A 66 5.38 -14.42 0.61
CA ILE A 66 4.84 -13.83 1.83
C ILE A 66 3.67 -12.93 1.41
N PRO A 67 2.41 -13.39 1.54
CA PRO A 67 1.27 -12.52 1.32
C PRO A 67 1.22 -11.45 2.41
N VAL A 68 1.01 -10.20 2.01
CA VAL A 68 0.80 -9.08 2.92
C VAL A 68 -0.67 -8.71 2.85
N GLU A 69 -1.43 -9.16 3.84
CA GLU A 69 -2.86 -8.87 3.95
C GLU A 69 -3.12 -7.52 4.63
N LEU A 70 -4.38 -7.09 4.61
CA LEU A 70 -4.80 -5.92 5.37
C LEU A 70 -4.60 -6.16 6.88
N PRO A 71 -4.20 -5.12 7.63
CA PRO A 71 -3.96 -5.25 9.07
C PRO A 71 -5.26 -5.57 9.84
N ASP A 72 -5.12 -6.44 10.85
CA ASP A 72 -6.15 -6.66 11.86
C ASP A 72 -6.26 -5.47 12.84
N LEU A 73 -7.15 -5.55 13.83
CA LEU A 73 -7.35 -4.44 14.78
C LEU A 73 -6.05 -4.07 15.53
N GLY A 74 -5.29 -5.08 15.97
CA GLY A 74 -4.02 -4.88 16.66
C GLY A 74 -2.97 -4.22 15.75
N GLY A 75 -2.85 -4.71 14.52
CA GLY A 75 -1.98 -4.17 13.48
C GLY A 75 -2.34 -2.74 13.13
N ARG A 76 -3.63 -2.41 12.97
CA ARG A 76 -4.07 -1.03 12.73
C ARG A 76 -3.69 -0.11 13.88
N THR A 77 -3.92 -0.54 15.12
CA THR A 77 -3.53 0.21 16.32
C THR A 77 -2.02 0.44 16.36
N ALA A 78 -1.22 -0.57 16.03
CA ALA A 78 0.24 -0.47 16.00
C ALA A 78 0.72 0.51 14.91
N ILE A 79 0.16 0.43 13.70
CA ILE A 79 0.47 1.34 12.59
C ILE A 79 0.12 2.78 12.99
N LEU A 80 -1.08 3.02 13.52
CA LEU A 80 -1.50 4.35 13.99
C LEU A 80 -0.54 4.91 15.05
N LYS A 81 -0.09 4.09 16.01
CA LYS A 81 0.92 4.50 17.02
C LYS A 81 2.27 4.86 16.39
N VAL A 82 2.75 4.06 15.43
CA VAL A 82 4.03 4.33 14.74
C VAL A 82 4.00 5.64 13.96
N HIS A 83 2.90 5.91 13.26
CA HIS A 83 2.74 7.16 12.52
C HIS A 83 2.43 8.34 13.45
N GLY A 84 1.62 8.12 14.49
CA GLY A 84 1.28 9.13 15.49
C GLY A 84 2.47 9.61 16.30
N ALA A 85 3.46 8.75 16.56
CA ALA A 85 4.70 9.12 17.25
C ALA A 85 5.53 10.20 16.53
N LYS A 86 5.29 10.43 15.23
CA LYS A 86 5.96 11.48 14.44
C LYS A 86 5.26 12.83 14.48
N VAL A 87 4.10 12.92 15.15
CA VAL A 87 3.23 14.09 15.18
C VAL A 87 3.00 14.53 16.63
N ASN A 88 2.88 15.84 16.85
CA ASN A 88 2.56 16.37 18.18
C ASN A 88 1.08 16.15 18.48
N MET A 89 0.78 15.21 19.36
CA MET A 89 -0.59 14.81 19.74
C MET A 89 -0.86 15.11 21.21
N GLU A 90 -2.14 15.22 21.57
CA GLU A 90 -2.55 15.21 22.97
C GLU A 90 -2.33 13.83 23.60
N ALA A 91 -2.17 13.80 24.93
CA ALA A 91 -1.76 12.60 25.65
C ALA A 91 -2.89 11.56 25.79
N ASP A 92 -4.13 11.98 25.55
CA ASP A 92 -5.37 11.23 25.70
C ASP A 92 -5.95 10.71 24.38
N VAL A 93 -5.16 10.75 23.29
CA VAL A 93 -5.56 10.17 22.00
C VAL A 93 -5.75 8.65 22.11
N ASP A 94 -6.95 8.18 21.75
CA ASP A 94 -7.31 6.78 21.71
C ASP A 94 -7.18 6.22 20.28
N PHE A 95 -6.01 5.63 20.00
CA PHE A 95 -5.75 4.95 18.73
C PHE A 95 -6.60 3.70 18.52
N GLU A 96 -7.08 3.06 19.58
CA GLU A 96 -7.88 1.84 19.47
C GLU A 96 -9.29 2.18 18.97
N ALA A 97 -9.87 3.30 19.41
CA ALA A 97 -11.11 3.84 18.85
C ALA A 97 -10.98 4.11 17.35
N ILE A 98 -9.89 4.76 16.91
CA ILE A 98 -9.63 5.01 15.48
C ILE A 98 -9.42 3.70 14.71
N ALA A 99 -8.70 2.73 15.29
CA ALA A 99 -8.48 1.42 14.69
C ALA A 99 -9.78 0.62 14.49
N ARG A 100 -10.77 0.79 15.37
CA ARG A 100 -12.12 0.21 15.20
C ARG A 100 -12.90 0.86 14.06
N ALA A 101 -12.80 2.18 13.91
CA ALA A 101 -13.49 2.93 12.85
C ALA A 101 -12.89 2.73 11.45
N THR A 102 -11.68 2.18 11.35
CA THR A 102 -10.90 2.02 10.10
C THR A 102 -10.82 0.57 9.65
N ALA A 103 -11.90 -0.19 9.84
CA ALA A 103 -11.97 -1.58 9.40
C ALA A 103 -11.77 -1.69 7.88
N GLY A 104 -10.85 -2.55 7.45
CA GLY A 104 -10.51 -2.74 6.03
C GLY A 104 -9.54 -1.71 5.46
N SER A 105 -9.09 -0.73 6.25
CA SER A 105 -8.07 0.24 5.81
C SER A 105 -6.70 -0.40 5.67
N SER A 106 -5.96 0.01 4.64
CA SER A 106 -4.56 -0.36 4.45
C SER A 106 -3.64 0.41 5.39
N GLY A 107 -2.38 -0.02 5.52
CA GLY A 107 -1.39 0.75 6.28
C GLY A 107 -1.15 2.16 5.73
N ALA A 108 -1.29 2.34 4.42
CA ALA A 108 -1.18 3.64 3.77
C ALA A 108 -2.35 4.57 4.16
N ASP A 109 -3.58 4.04 4.21
CA ASP A 109 -4.75 4.81 4.62
C ASP A 109 -4.62 5.29 6.07
N LEU A 110 -4.15 4.42 6.97
CA LEU A 110 -3.92 4.77 8.38
C LEU A 110 -2.85 5.84 8.55
N ALA A 111 -1.75 5.74 7.79
CA ALA A 111 -0.73 6.78 7.76
C ALA A 111 -1.30 8.11 7.25
N ASN A 112 -2.19 8.06 6.25
CA ASN A 112 -2.83 9.25 5.71
C ASN A 112 -3.81 9.89 6.71
N ILE A 113 -4.55 9.10 7.49
CA ILE A 113 -5.43 9.60 8.56
C ILE A 113 -4.63 10.43 9.57
N ILE A 114 -3.45 9.94 10.00
CA ILE A 114 -2.57 10.71 10.89
C ILE A 114 -2.15 12.05 10.25
N ASN A 115 -1.82 12.02 8.95
CA ASN A 115 -1.39 13.21 8.23
C ASN A 115 -2.52 14.25 8.07
N GLU A 116 -3.72 13.82 7.68
CA GLU A 116 -4.89 14.70 7.58
C GLU A 116 -5.27 15.30 8.96
N ALA A 117 -5.13 14.53 10.04
CA ALA A 117 -5.40 15.02 11.39
C ALA A 117 -4.39 16.12 11.80
N ALA A 118 -3.11 15.94 11.44
CA ALA A 118 -2.09 16.97 11.62
C ALA A 118 -2.39 18.24 10.82
N LEU A 119 -2.76 18.10 9.55
CA LEU A 119 -3.15 19.24 8.70
C LEU A 119 -4.39 19.96 9.24
N ARG A 120 -5.38 19.22 9.74
CA ARG A 120 -6.57 19.78 10.37
C ARG A 120 -6.23 20.58 11.62
N ALA A 121 -5.39 20.05 12.51
CA ALA A 121 -4.95 20.78 13.69
C ALA A 121 -4.27 22.11 13.32
N VAL A 122 -3.39 22.11 12.32
CA VAL A 122 -2.73 23.32 11.81
C VAL A 122 -3.74 24.31 11.23
N ARG A 123 -4.71 23.85 10.41
CA ARG A 123 -5.78 24.70 9.86
C ARG A 123 -6.63 25.35 10.95
N MET A 124 -6.80 24.67 12.08
CA MET A 124 -7.51 25.17 13.26
C MET A 124 -6.64 26.03 14.18
N GLY A 125 -5.41 26.38 13.77
CA GLY A 125 -4.49 27.20 14.57
C GLY A 125 -3.94 26.49 15.81
N ARG A 126 -4.01 25.16 15.88
CA ARG A 126 -3.55 24.35 17.01
C ARG A 126 -2.17 23.75 16.73
N GLN A 127 -1.37 23.57 17.79
CA GLN A 127 -0.05 22.92 17.70
C GLN A 127 -0.06 21.43 18.06
N ARG A 128 -1.20 20.93 18.56
CA ARG A 128 -1.39 19.52 18.95
C ARG A 128 -2.64 18.96 18.30
N VAL A 129 -2.53 17.73 17.80
CA VAL A 129 -3.64 16.95 17.25
C VAL A 129 -4.47 16.39 18.39
N LYS A 130 -5.79 16.55 18.27
CA LYS A 130 -6.78 16.01 19.20
C LYS A 130 -7.42 14.73 18.66
N GLN A 131 -8.11 14.00 19.53
CA GLN A 131 -8.95 12.87 19.15
C GLN A 131 -9.93 13.23 18.02
N GLU A 132 -10.63 14.36 18.14
CA GLU A 132 -11.59 14.85 17.14
C GLU A 132 -10.97 15.03 15.74
N ASP A 133 -9.68 15.40 15.66
CA ASP A 133 -9.02 15.58 14.36
C ASP A 133 -8.81 14.24 13.66
N LEU A 134 -8.52 13.19 14.42
CA LEU A 134 -8.35 11.84 13.89
C LEU A 134 -9.70 11.28 13.43
N GLU A 135 -10.74 11.43 14.25
CA GLU A 135 -12.09 10.96 13.93
C GLU A 135 -12.61 11.58 12.63
N GLU A 136 -12.42 12.89 12.46
CA GLU A 136 -12.80 13.59 11.24
C GLU A 136 -11.92 13.22 10.04
N SER A 137 -10.64 12.92 10.29
CA SER A 137 -9.73 12.48 9.23
C SER A 137 -10.07 11.07 8.75
N VAL A 138 -10.63 10.21 9.61
CA VAL A 138 -11.19 8.91 9.19
C VAL A 138 -12.28 9.13 8.15
N GLU A 139 -13.21 10.06 8.39
CA GLU A 139 -14.28 10.37 7.43
C GLU A 139 -13.72 10.87 6.10
N VAL A 140 -12.76 11.81 6.14
CA VAL A 140 -12.14 12.39 4.93
C VAL A 140 -11.41 11.32 4.12
N VAL A 141 -10.69 10.41 4.76
CA VAL A 141 -9.89 9.39 4.06
C VAL A 141 -10.78 8.25 3.55
N ILE A 142 -11.77 7.80 4.32
CA ILE A 142 -12.62 6.66 3.95
C ILE A 142 -13.74 7.08 2.98
N ALA A 143 -14.45 8.18 3.27
CA ALA A 143 -15.53 8.66 2.40
C ALA A 143 -14.99 9.42 1.16
N GLY A 144 -13.67 9.65 1.12
CA GLY A 144 -13.02 10.63 0.24
C GLY A 144 -13.35 12.05 0.70
N TYR A 145 -12.62 13.04 0.17
CA TYR A 145 -13.12 14.42 0.18
C TYR A 145 -14.51 14.34 -0.44
N GLN A 146 -15.57 14.31 0.38
CA GLN A 146 -16.92 14.48 -0.12
C GLN A 146 -16.81 15.66 -1.06
N ARG A 147 -17.21 15.45 -2.31
CA ARG A 147 -17.27 16.48 -3.33
C ARG A 147 -18.18 17.58 -2.75
N LYS A 148 -17.63 18.49 -1.92
CA LYS A 148 -18.33 19.69 -1.45
C LYS A 148 -18.63 20.62 -2.62
N ASN A 149 -18.12 20.28 -3.82
CA ASN A 149 -18.41 20.88 -5.11
C ASN A 149 -19.16 19.95 -6.10
N ALA A 150 -19.70 18.80 -5.67
CA ALA A 150 -20.70 18.10 -6.50
C ALA A 150 -22.00 18.90 -6.39
N VAL A 151 -22.08 19.98 -7.18
CA VAL A 151 -23.36 20.59 -7.53
C VAL A 151 -24.17 19.48 -8.20
N ILE A 152 -25.05 18.83 -7.42
CA ILE A 152 -26.04 17.91 -7.96
C ILE A 152 -26.84 18.72 -8.97
N SER A 153 -26.76 18.35 -10.25
CA SER A 153 -27.52 19.06 -11.26
C SER A 153 -29.01 18.82 -10.99
N PRO A 154 -29.90 19.79 -11.27
CA PRO A 154 -31.34 19.61 -11.07
C PRO A 154 -31.92 18.36 -11.76
N LYS A 155 -31.21 17.83 -12.78
CA LYS A 155 -31.57 16.66 -13.58
C LYS A 155 -31.36 15.32 -12.87
N GLU A 156 -30.63 15.30 -11.75
CA GLU A 156 -30.41 14.09 -10.92
C GLU A 156 -31.35 14.04 -9.70
N LYS A 157 -32.21 15.06 -9.52
CA LYS A 157 -33.22 15.12 -8.44
C LYS A 157 -34.63 14.67 -8.87
N GLU A 158 -34.85 14.47 -10.17
CA GLU A 158 -36.08 13.88 -10.74
C GLU A 158 -35.95 12.35 -10.79
#